data_AF-A0A838UUS6-F1
#
_entry.id   AF-A0A838UUS6-F1
#
_cell.length_a   1.000
_cell.length_b   1.000
_cell.length_c   1.000
_cell.angle_alpha   90.00
_cell.angle_beta   90.00
_cell.angle_gamma   90.00
#
_symmetry.space_group_name_H-M   'P 1'
#
loop_
_entity.id
_entity.type
_entity.pdbx_description
1 polymer ?
#
loop_
_entity_poly.entity_id
_entity_poly.type
_entity_poly.pdbx_seq_one_letter_code
_entity_poly.pdbx_strand_id
1 'polypeptide(L)'
;MGPSTITAPLTGARRAEFALRFRECIASYPFTPRGEWLLTAYPREHADAQRRYDALVALAQRDADITDAAIGWLLPHADTPANRTRDVWLSHAPTTASDPRAWLTQKGWVRAEEWPRVAAALLRFVRQATTDPAALVPACQEFAALPDVRGFQMGMLAPILHALRPTDYCLLTGATRAVIHHLTGQRFTAKLTDLPAANAVAWAIIAEVSDLFADPHAPALPPSDLFDFVCQWLITVKHW
;
A
#
# COMPACT_ATOMS: atom_id res chain seq x y z
N MET A 1 10.16 -27.01 10.75
CA MET A 1 8.86 -27.19 10.07
C MET A 1 9.10 -26.88 8.60
N GLY A 2 8.85 -27.84 7.70
CA GLY A 2 9.20 -27.73 6.30
C GLY A 2 8.45 -26.59 5.58
N PRO A 3 8.93 -26.14 4.42
CA PRO A 3 8.19 -25.17 3.62
C PRO A 3 6.87 -25.82 3.17
N SER A 4 5.75 -25.32 3.69
CA SER A 4 4.44 -25.64 3.15
C SER A 4 4.46 -25.26 1.68
N THR A 5 4.34 -26.27 0.82
CA THR A 5 4.16 -26.13 -0.62
C THR A 5 2.96 -25.20 -0.84
N ILE A 6 3.22 -23.96 -1.23
CA ILE A 6 2.18 -23.02 -1.58
C ILE A 6 1.53 -23.58 -2.84
N THR A 7 0.31 -24.12 -2.71
CA THR A 7 -0.55 -24.43 -3.86
C THR A 7 -0.60 -23.22 -4.77
N ALA A 8 -0.46 -23.43 -6.08
CA ALA A 8 -0.59 -22.35 -7.07
C ALA A 8 -1.86 -21.54 -6.75
N PRO A 9 -1.75 -20.23 -6.49
CA PRO A 9 -2.88 -19.43 -6.00
C PRO A 9 -3.98 -19.28 -7.06
N LEU A 10 -3.67 -19.57 -8.33
CA LEU A 10 -4.56 -19.42 -9.47
C LEU A 10 -4.92 -20.77 -10.08
N THR A 11 -6.18 -20.92 -10.47
CA THR A 11 -6.57 -21.97 -11.41
C THR A 11 -6.09 -21.60 -12.82
N GLY A 12 -5.93 -22.60 -13.70
CA GLY A 12 -5.56 -22.35 -15.09
C GLY A 12 -6.50 -21.38 -15.82
N ALA A 13 -7.80 -21.44 -15.53
CA ALA A 13 -8.80 -20.52 -16.07
C ALA A 13 -8.60 -19.07 -15.57
N ARG A 14 -8.38 -18.88 -14.26
CA ARG A 14 -8.16 -17.55 -13.68
C ARG A 14 -6.83 -16.93 -14.14
N ARG A 15 -5.78 -17.75 -14.27
CA ARG A 15 -4.50 -17.31 -14.83
C ARG A 15 -4.66 -16.87 -16.29
N ALA A 16 -5.37 -17.64 -17.12
CA ALA A 16 -5.61 -17.31 -18.52
C ALA A 16 -6.43 -16.02 -18.69
N GLU A 17 -7.47 -15.84 -17.86
CA GLU A 17 -8.28 -14.62 -17.81
C GLU A 17 -7.42 -13.40 -17.44
N PHE A 18 -6.63 -13.50 -16.38
CA PHE A 18 -5.71 -12.43 -15.97
C PHE A 18 -4.71 -12.11 -17.08
N ALA A 19 -4.14 -13.11 -17.75
CA ALA A 19 -3.18 -12.90 -18.84
C ALA A 19 -3.79 -12.16 -20.03
N LEU A 20 -5.03 -12.46 -20.39
CA LEU A 20 -5.75 -11.73 -21.43
C LEU A 20 -5.90 -10.25 -21.06
N ARG A 21 -6.36 -9.99 -19.83
CA ARG A 21 -6.56 -8.63 -19.33
C ARG A 21 -5.27 -7.86 -19.15
N PHE A 22 -4.21 -8.52 -18.70
CA PHE A 22 -2.88 -7.93 -18.58
C PHE A 22 -2.40 -7.39 -19.94
N ARG A 23 -2.50 -8.20 -21.01
CA ARG A 23 -2.11 -7.77 -22.36
C ARG A 23 -2.95 -6.59 -22.87
N GLU A 24 -4.27 -6.62 -22.64
CA GLU A 24 -5.14 -5.47 -22.95
C GLU A 24 -4.74 -4.21 -22.17
N CYS A 25 -4.38 -4.36 -20.89
CA CYS A 25 -3.98 -3.26 -20.02
C CYS A 25 -2.71 -2.59 -20.57
N ILE A 26 -1.62 -3.35 -20.75
CA ILE A 26 -0.33 -2.77 -21.17
C ILE A 26 -0.39 -2.17 -22.58
N ALA A 27 -1.29 -2.67 -23.45
CA ALA A 27 -1.45 -2.15 -24.80
C ALA A 27 -2.20 -0.81 -24.87
N SER A 28 -2.95 -0.41 -23.83
CA SER A 28 -3.86 0.74 -23.90
C SER A 28 -3.79 1.68 -22.71
N TYR A 29 -3.75 1.16 -21.48
CA TYR A 29 -3.86 1.97 -20.28
C TYR A 29 -2.68 2.91 -20.03
N PRO A 30 -1.40 2.50 -20.25
CA PRO A 30 -0.24 3.38 -20.15
C PRO A 30 -0.35 4.68 -20.96
N PHE A 31 -1.10 4.67 -22.06
CA PHE A 31 -1.26 5.80 -22.99
C PHE A 31 -2.50 6.65 -22.70
N THR A 32 -3.14 6.44 -21.55
CA THR A 32 -4.23 7.30 -21.08
C THR A 32 -3.69 8.34 -20.09
N PRO A 33 -4.34 9.51 -19.94
CA PRO A 33 -3.90 10.51 -18.96
C PRO A 33 -3.76 9.97 -17.54
N ARG A 34 -4.63 9.02 -17.15
CA ARG A 34 -4.56 8.37 -15.83
C ARG A 34 -3.39 7.39 -15.73
N GLY A 35 -3.15 6.59 -16.78
CA GLY A 35 -2.03 5.66 -16.84
C GLY A 35 -0.69 6.39 -16.77
N GLU A 36 -0.49 7.41 -17.61
CA GLU A 36 0.73 8.24 -17.60
C GLU A 36 0.96 8.88 -16.22
N TRP A 37 -0.10 9.40 -15.59
CA TRP A 37 -0.01 9.95 -14.24
C TRP A 37 0.39 8.89 -13.20
N LEU A 38 -0.13 7.66 -13.26
CA LEU A 38 0.28 6.57 -12.36
C LEU A 38 1.75 6.17 -12.58
N LEU A 39 2.17 6.01 -13.84
CA LEU A 39 3.55 5.63 -14.18
C LEU A 39 4.58 6.65 -13.67
N THR A 40 4.22 7.93 -13.65
CA THR A 40 5.07 8.99 -13.08
C THR A 40 4.93 9.10 -11.55
N ALA A 41 3.79 8.70 -11.00
CA ALA A 41 3.51 8.75 -9.57
C ALA A 41 4.34 7.74 -8.76
N TYR A 42 4.40 6.47 -9.16
CA TYR A 42 5.11 5.43 -8.38
C TYR A 42 6.54 5.83 -8.00
N PRO A 43 7.49 6.04 -8.92
CA PRO A 43 8.89 6.32 -8.55
C PRO A 43 9.04 7.62 -7.75
N ARG A 44 8.21 8.64 -8.05
CA ARG A 44 8.19 9.90 -7.28
C ARG A 44 7.76 9.65 -5.84
N GLU A 45 6.72 8.85 -5.63
CA GLU A 45 6.16 8.56 -4.31
C GLU A 45 7.10 7.69 -3.47
N HIS A 46 7.76 6.69 -4.08
CA HIS A 46 8.82 5.91 -3.41
C HIS A 46 9.95 6.84 -2.94
N ALA A 47 10.46 7.70 -3.82
CA ALA A 47 11.56 8.59 -3.49
C ALA A 47 11.18 9.61 -2.40
N ASP A 48 9.96 10.16 -2.45
CA ASP A 48 9.49 11.11 -1.44
C ASP A 48 9.24 10.44 -0.08
N ALA A 49 8.61 9.25 -0.08
CA ALA A 49 8.42 8.46 1.13
C ALA A 49 9.76 8.15 1.82
N GLN A 50 10.76 7.72 1.06
CA GLN A 50 12.08 7.41 1.59
C GLN A 50 12.74 8.63 2.24
N ARG A 51 12.78 9.78 1.52
CA ARG A 51 13.36 11.03 2.08
C ARG A 51 12.67 11.45 3.37
N ARG A 52 11.34 11.41 3.39
CA ARG A 52 10.55 11.83 4.56
C ARG A 52 10.71 10.84 5.73
N TYR A 53 10.75 9.54 5.45
CA TYR A 53 10.98 8.52 6.46
C TYR A 53 12.36 8.69 7.12
N ASP A 54 13.42 8.91 6.33
CA ASP A 54 14.77 9.14 6.86
C ASP A 54 14.82 10.41 7.73
N ALA A 55 14.16 11.48 7.30
CA ALA A 55 14.03 12.71 8.08
C ALA A 55 13.25 12.48 9.39
N LEU A 56 12.16 11.70 9.35
CA LEU A 56 11.35 11.38 10.51
C LEU A 56 12.12 10.56 11.55
N VAL A 57 12.89 9.56 11.08
CA VAL A 57 13.77 8.76 11.94
C VAL A 57 14.83 9.66 12.59
N ALA A 58 15.43 10.59 11.84
CA ALA A 58 16.40 11.53 12.38
C ALA A 58 15.80 12.51 13.41
N LEU A 59 14.55 12.96 13.21
CA LEU A 59 13.82 13.76 14.20
C LEU A 59 13.57 12.96 15.48
N ALA A 60 13.09 11.72 15.35
CA ALA A 60 12.82 10.85 16.50
C ALA A 60 14.08 10.52 17.31
N GLN A 61 15.24 10.37 16.65
CA GLN A 61 16.53 10.14 17.33
C GLN A 61 17.01 11.32 18.17
N ARG A 62 16.45 12.51 17.96
CA ARG A 62 16.77 13.75 18.71
C ARG A 62 15.71 14.06 19.77
N ASP A 63 14.83 13.12 20.07
CA ASP A 63 13.68 13.29 20.98
C ASP A 63 12.79 14.49 20.61
N ALA A 64 12.74 14.86 19.32
CA ALA A 64 11.86 15.92 18.84
C ALA A 64 10.39 15.45 18.83
N ASP A 65 9.45 16.40 18.95
CA ASP A 65 8.04 16.09 18.71
C ASP A 65 7.83 15.77 17.22
N ILE A 66 7.52 14.51 16.95
CA ILE A 66 7.30 13.99 15.60
C ILE A 66 5.83 14.00 15.18
N THR A 67 4.92 14.53 15.98
CA THR A 67 3.48 14.32 15.80
C THR A 67 3.00 14.70 14.40
N ASP A 68 3.24 15.94 13.98
CA ASP A 68 2.79 16.43 12.67
C ASP A 68 3.55 15.76 11.52
N ALA A 69 4.85 15.55 11.67
CA ALA A 69 5.68 14.89 10.67
C ALA A 69 5.26 13.42 10.46
N ALA A 70 5.02 12.65 11.52
CA ALA A 70 4.61 11.25 11.41
C ALA A 70 3.24 11.12 10.73
N ILE A 71 2.27 11.96 11.13
CA ILE A 71 0.93 11.94 10.53
C ILE A 71 0.99 12.40 9.06
N GLY A 72 1.75 13.47 8.79
CA GLY A 72 1.88 14.05 7.46
C GLY A 72 2.67 13.18 6.50
N TRP A 73 3.67 12.44 6.98
CA TRP A 73 4.64 11.76 6.12
C TRP A 73 4.48 10.24 6.05
N LEU A 74 3.79 9.61 7.03
CA LEU A 74 3.57 8.16 7.02
C LEU A 74 2.16 7.75 6.56
N LEU A 75 1.21 8.69 6.51
CA LEU A 75 -0.14 8.43 6.01
C LEU A 75 -0.28 8.96 4.58
N PRO A 76 -1.00 8.25 3.70
CA PRO A 76 -1.14 8.66 2.32
C PRO A 76 -2.15 9.79 2.18
N HIS A 77 -1.70 10.96 1.70
CA HIS A 77 -2.58 12.10 1.40
C HIS A 77 -2.93 12.14 -0.09
N ALA A 78 -4.19 12.47 -0.40
CA ALA A 78 -4.61 12.66 -1.77
C ALA A 78 -3.90 13.87 -2.41
N ASP A 79 -3.52 13.73 -3.68
CA ASP A 79 -2.95 14.83 -4.46
C ASP A 79 -4.01 15.90 -4.79
N THR A 80 -4.18 16.86 -3.89
CA THR A 80 -5.13 17.97 -4.00
C THR A 80 -4.39 19.30 -3.88
N PRO A 81 -4.92 20.41 -4.45
CA PRO A 81 -4.32 21.73 -4.29
C PRO A 81 -4.06 22.10 -2.81
N ALA A 82 -4.95 21.70 -1.90
CA ALA A 82 -4.80 21.94 -0.48
C ALA A 82 -3.68 21.11 0.18
N ASN A 83 -3.44 19.87 -0.26
CA ASN A 83 -2.35 19.05 0.27
C ASN A 83 -0.99 19.40 -0.34
N ARG A 84 -0.95 19.93 -1.57
CA ARG A 84 0.30 20.38 -2.21
C ARG A 84 0.98 21.56 -1.49
N THR A 85 0.22 22.36 -0.77
CA THR A 85 0.77 23.48 0.03
C THR A 85 1.14 23.07 1.45
N ARG A 86 0.89 21.81 1.82
CA ARG A 86 1.17 21.26 3.14
C ARG A 86 2.41 20.38 3.06
N ASP A 87 3.12 20.28 4.17
CA ASP A 87 4.27 19.38 4.27
C ASP A 87 3.82 17.93 4.55
N VAL A 88 3.21 17.30 3.54
CA VAL A 88 2.65 15.95 3.61
C VAL A 88 3.15 15.06 2.46
N TRP A 89 3.15 13.75 2.66
CA TRP A 89 3.45 12.78 1.63
C TRP A 89 2.21 12.54 0.76
N LEU A 90 2.31 12.93 -0.51
CA LEU A 90 1.24 12.72 -1.47
C LEU A 90 1.33 11.31 -2.04
N SER A 91 0.20 10.61 -2.06
CA SER A 91 0.10 9.28 -2.65
C SER A 91 -1.05 9.20 -3.66
N HIS A 92 -0.85 8.40 -4.70
CA HIS A 92 -1.90 8.08 -5.67
C HIS A 92 -2.98 7.15 -5.11
N ALA A 93 -2.70 6.48 -3.98
CA ALA A 93 -3.59 5.55 -3.31
C ALA A 93 -3.98 6.01 -1.89
N PRO A 94 -4.58 7.21 -1.73
CA PRO A 94 -5.02 7.68 -0.42
C PRO A 94 -6.22 6.86 0.06
N THR A 95 -6.29 6.59 1.37
CA THR A 95 -7.49 5.94 1.95
C THR A 95 -8.68 6.90 2.01
N THR A 96 -8.41 8.19 2.18
CA THR A 96 -9.42 9.24 2.33
C THR A 96 -9.15 10.38 1.37
N ALA A 97 -10.20 10.97 0.80
CA ALA A 97 -10.06 12.17 -0.02
C ALA A 97 -9.68 13.41 0.81
N SER A 98 -9.98 13.38 2.11
CA SER A 98 -9.63 14.42 3.08
C SER A 98 -8.34 14.09 3.82
N ASP A 99 -7.86 15.06 4.59
CA ASP A 99 -6.77 14.86 5.55
C ASP A 99 -7.07 13.69 6.53
N PRO A 100 -6.16 12.70 6.66
CA PRO A 100 -6.35 11.56 7.56
C PRO A 100 -6.54 11.95 9.02
N ARG A 101 -5.83 12.98 9.51
CA ARG A 101 -5.94 13.45 10.91
C ARG A 101 -7.32 14.01 11.18
N ALA A 102 -7.77 14.91 10.32
CA ALA A 102 -9.10 15.51 10.41
C ALA A 102 -10.19 14.44 10.31
N TRP A 103 -10.04 13.48 9.40
CA TRP A 103 -11.01 12.39 9.22
C TRP A 103 -11.11 11.49 10.46
N LEU A 104 -9.99 11.02 11.00
CA LEU A 104 -9.95 10.17 12.20
C LEU A 104 -10.52 10.90 13.43
N THR A 105 -10.24 12.20 13.55
CA THR A 105 -10.76 13.04 14.63
C THR A 105 -12.27 13.24 14.48
N GLN A 106 -12.75 13.55 13.28
CA GLN A 106 -14.18 13.76 13.01
C GLN A 106 -15.00 12.48 13.28
N LYS A 107 -14.44 11.29 13.02
CA LYS A 107 -15.06 10.01 13.35
C LYS A 107 -15.08 9.70 14.85
N GLY A 108 -14.42 10.51 15.67
CA GLY A 108 -14.27 10.27 17.11
C GLY A 108 -13.42 9.04 17.41
N TRP A 109 -12.56 8.63 16.47
CA TRP A 109 -11.69 7.45 16.65
C TRP A 109 -10.36 7.78 17.31
N VAL A 110 -9.88 9.00 17.11
CA VAL A 110 -8.67 9.54 17.74
C VAL A 110 -8.97 10.93 18.30
N ARG A 111 -8.67 11.16 19.58
CA ARG A 111 -8.81 12.46 20.24
C ARG A 111 -7.56 13.31 20.06
N ALA A 112 -7.69 14.62 20.26
CA ALA A 112 -6.61 15.57 20.02
C ALA A 112 -5.34 15.23 20.84
N GLU A 113 -5.53 14.83 22.09
CA GLU A 113 -4.48 14.43 23.04
C GLU A 113 -3.85 13.06 22.74
N GLU A 114 -4.45 12.25 21.87
CA GLU A 114 -3.95 10.91 21.52
C GLU A 114 -2.91 10.95 20.39
N TRP A 115 -2.89 12.04 19.60
CA TRP A 115 -2.03 12.15 18.40
C TRP A 115 -0.54 11.92 18.64
N PRO A 116 0.09 12.41 19.72
CA PRO A 116 1.50 12.10 19.97
C PRO A 116 1.78 10.60 20.15
N ARG A 117 0.86 9.88 20.81
CA ARG A 117 0.97 8.42 20.99
C ARG A 117 0.73 7.67 19.69
N VAL A 118 -0.22 8.14 18.87
CA VAL A 118 -0.47 7.61 17.53
C VAL A 118 0.75 7.80 16.62
N ALA A 119 1.37 8.98 16.63
CA ALA A 119 2.57 9.28 15.85
C ALA A 119 3.73 8.35 16.20
N ALA A 120 3.98 8.16 17.50
CA ALA A 120 5.00 7.21 17.98
C ALA A 120 4.67 5.76 17.57
N ALA A 121 3.40 5.36 17.65
CA ALA A 121 2.95 4.03 17.22
C ALA A 121 3.13 3.81 15.71
N LEU A 122 2.81 4.81 14.88
CA LEU A 122 3.00 4.76 13.43
C LEU A 122 4.47 4.58 13.06
N LEU A 123 5.35 5.41 13.63
CA LEU A 123 6.79 5.30 13.37
C LEU A 123 7.33 3.94 13.82
N ARG A 124 6.93 3.44 15.00
CA ARG A 124 7.34 2.12 15.48
C ARG A 124 6.89 1.01 14.54
N PHE A 125 5.63 1.02 14.11
CA PHE A 125 5.07 0.05 13.17
C PHE A 125 5.83 0.04 11.85
N VAL A 126 5.99 1.22 11.22
CA VAL A 126 6.67 1.32 9.93
C VAL A 126 8.12 0.86 10.07
N ARG A 127 8.84 1.30 11.11
CA ARG A 127 10.23 0.90 11.35
C ARG A 127 10.40 -0.60 11.55
N GLN A 128 9.53 -1.23 12.32
CA GLN A 128 9.57 -2.68 12.55
C GLN A 128 9.36 -3.44 11.24
N ALA A 129 8.33 -3.07 10.48
CA ALA A 129 8.02 -3.72 9.21
C ALA A 129 9.08 -3.45 8.12
N THR A 130 9.71 -2.28 8.07
CA THR A 130 10.71 -1.99 7.02
C THR A 130 12.11 -2.50 7.35
N THR A 131 12.44 -2.66 8.63
CA THR A 131 13.74 -3.21 9.06
C THR A 131 13.80 -4.72 8.87
N ASP A 132 12.71 -5.42 9.21
CA ASP A 132 12.59 -6.87 9.06
C ASP A 132 11.20 -7.24 8.52
N PRO A 133 11.07 -7.60 7.24
CA PRO A 133 9.79 -8.02 6.67
C PRO A 133 9.13 -9.22 7.36
N ALA A 134 9.91 -10.09 8.03
CA ALA A 134 9.36 -11.20 8.80
C ALA A 134 8.62 -10.70 10.06
N ALA A 135 8.91 -9.48 10.53
CA ALA A 135 8.26 -8.86 11.66
C ALA A 135 6.89 -8.23 11.32
N LEU A 136 6.41 -8.34 10.08
CA LEU A 136 5.12 -7.76 9.67
C LEU A 136 3.93 -8.31 10.47
N VAL A 137 3.89 -9.63 10.72
CA VAL A 137 2.81 -10.25 11.51
C VAL A 137 2.76 -9.69 12.93
N PRO A 138 3.84 -9.74 13.73
CA PRO A 138 3.81 -9.15 15.07
C PRO A 138 3.59 -7.63 15.04
N ALA A 139 4.16 -6.89 14.07
CA ALA A 139 3.93 -5.44 13.95
C ALA A 139 2.43 -5.11 13.76
N CYS A 140 1.73 -5.84 12.89
CA CYS A 140 0.28 -5.66 12.69
C CYS A 140 -0.52 -6.00 13.95
N GLN A 141 -0.15 -7.06 14.67
CA GLN A 141 -0.82 -7.47 15.90
C GLN A 141 -0.63 -6.46 17.03
N GLU A 142 0.62 -6.04 17.26
CA GLU A 142 0.97 -5.05 18.28
C GLU A 142 0.31 -3.71 18.00
N PHE A 143 0.36 -3.22 16.76
CA PHE A 143 -0.29 -1.97 16.39
C PHE A 143 -1.81 -2.07 16.59
N ALA A 144 -2.45 -3.12 16.09
CA ALA A 144 -3.90 -3.29 16.23
C ALA A 144 -4.38 -3.46 17.69
N ALA A 145 -3.50 -3.82 18.61
CA ALA A 145 -3.80 -3.95 20.03
C ALA A 145 -3.76 -2.60 20.79
N LEU A 146 -3.22 -1.54 20.20
CA LEU A 146 -3.15 -0.23 20.87
C LEU A 146 -4.53 0.43 20.94
N PRO A 147 -4.91 1.03 22.09
CA PRO A 147 -6.21 1.68 22.24
C PRO A 147 -6.34 2.94 21.38
N ASP A 148 -5.23 3.66 21.19
CA ASP A 148 -5.21 5.00 20.57
C ASP A 148 -5.20 4.94 19.02
N VAL A 149 -5.05 3.77 18.40
CA VAL A 149 -4.99 3.62 16.93
C VAL A 149 -6.25 3.01 16.33
N ARG A 150 -7.38 3.22 17.01
CA ARG A 150 -8.69 2.81 16.50
C ARG A 150 -8.93 3.42 15.13
N GLY A 151 -9.39 2.61 14.19
CA GLY A 151 -9.78 3.06 12.85
C GLY A 151 -8.65 3.14 11.83
N PHE A 152 -7.40 2.90 12.22
CA PHE A 152 -6.31 2.69 11.28
C PHE A 152 -6.48 1.33 10.58
N GLN A 153 -6.55 1.39 9.25
CA GLN A 153 -6.85 0.25 8.39
C GLN A 153 -5.66 -0.09 7.50
N MET A 154 -5.69 -1.30 6.93
CA MET A 154 -4.70 -1.77 5.96
C MET A 154 -4.45 -0.75 4.84
N GLY A 155 -5.51 -0.15 4.29
CA GLY A 155 -5.38 0.85 3.23
C GLY A 155 -4.60 2.10 3.64
N MET A 156 -4.50 2.41 4.93
CA MET A 156 -3.77 3.57 5.44
C MET A 156 -2.29 3.28 5.64
N LEU A 157 -1.93 2.04 5.96
CA LEU A 157 -0.57 1.66 6.34
C LEU A 157 0.18 0.87 5.28
N ALA A 158 -0.53 0.12 4.43
CA ALA A 158 0.11 -0.58 3.31
C ALA A 158 0.83 0.38 2.33
N PRO A 159 0.31 1.60 2.01
CA PRO A 159 0.98 2.49 1.07
C PRO A 159 2.39 2.90 1.50
N ILE A 160 2.61 3.27 2.76
CA ILE A 160 3.94 3.66 3.22
C ILE A 160 4.91 2.47 3.25
N LEU A 161 4.43 1.27 3.60
CA LEU A 161 5.25 0.06 3.56
C LEU A 161 5.68 -0.28 2.12
N HIS A 162 4.72 -0.28 1.19
CA HIS A 162 4.97 -0.44 -0.24
C HIS A 162 5.93 0.62 -0.77
N ALA A 163 5.76 1.88 -0.37
CA ALA A 163 6.61 2.97 -0.82
C ALA A 163 8.07 2.79 -0.37
N LEU A 164 8.31 2.30 0.86
CA LEU A 164 9.64 2.12 1.42
C LEU A 164 10.31 0.79 1.04
N ARG A 165 9.52 -0.26 0.80
CA ARG A 165 10.01 -1.61 0.51
C ARG A 165 9.13 -2.28 -0.56
N PRO A 166 9.12 -1.79 -1.81
CA PRO A 166 8.25 -2.32 -2.88
C PRO A 166 8.55 -3.78 -3.23
N THR A 167 9.75 -4.28 -2.92
CA THR A 167 10.11 -5.69 -3.11
C THR A 167 9.53 -6.63 -2.06
N ASP A 168 9.08 -6.10 -0.93
CA ASP A 168 8.53 -6.89 0.19
C ASP A 168 7.02 -6.67 0.35
N TYR A 169 6.50 -5.50 -0.04
CA TYR A 169 5.12 -5.11 0.19
C TYR A 169 4.42 -4.69 -1.10
N CYS A 170 3.32 -5.37 -1.40
CA CYS A 170 2.37 -4.95 -2.44
C CYS A 170 1.50 -3.79 -1.95
N LEU A 171 1.04 -2.95 -2.88
CA LEU A 171 0.09 -1.89 -2.58
C LEU A 171 -1.33 -2.46 -2.41
N LEU A 172 -1.73 -2.70 -1.15
CA LEU A 172 -3.01 -3.36 -0.82
C LEU A 172 -4.17 -2.36 -0.71
N THR A 173 -4.58 -1.82 -1.86
CA THR A 173 -5.76 -0.95 -1.97
C THR A 173 -7.07 -1.75 -2.01
N GLY A 174 -8.21 -1.05 -2.04
CA GLY A 174 -9.50 -1.67 -2.34
C GLY A 174 -9.51 -2.40 -3.69
N ALA A 175 -8.84 -1.84 -4.71
CA ALA A 175 -8.76 -2.44 -6.03
C ALA A 175 -7.95 -3.74 -6.01
N THR A 176 -6.76 -3.72 -5.39
CA THR A 176 -5.89 -4.90 -5.26
C THR A 176 -6.60 -6.02 -4.51
N ARG A 177 -7.31 -5.72 -3.41
CA ARG A 177 -8.09 -6.72 -2.67
C ARG A 177 -9.24 -7.31 -3.49
N ALA A 178 -9.90 -6.51 -4.32
CA ALA A 178 -10.97 -6.98 -5.20
C ALA A 178 -10.43 -7.95 -6.27
N VAL A 179 -9.30 -7.61 -6.89
CA VAL A 179 -8.64 -8.49 -7.87
C VAL A 179 -8.15 -9.79 -7.21
N ILE A 180 -7.53 -9.71 -6.02
CA ILE A 180 -7.16 -10.92 -5.25
C ILE A 180 -8.38 -11.81 -5.02
N HIS A 181 -9.51 -11.22 -4.62
CA HIS A 181 -10.75 -11.96 -4.40
C HIS A 181 -11.28 -12.62 -5.68
N HIS A 182 -11.29 -11.89 -6.80
CA HIS A 182 -11.73 -12.43 -8.09
C HIS A 182 -10.87 -13.62 -8.54
N LEU A 183 -9.55 -13.48 -8.39
CA LEU A 183 -8.58 -14.47 -8.88
C LEU A 183 -8.49 -15.73 -8.00
N THR A 184 -8.59 -15.57 -6.68
CA THR A 184 -8.30 -16.65 -5.71
C THR A 184 -9.51 -17.11 -4.91
N GLY A 185 -10.62 -16.36 -4.93
CA GLY A 185 -11.76 -16.53 -4.04
C GLY A 185 -11.52 -16.05 -2.60
N GLN A 186 -10.28 -15.74 -2.21
CA GLN A 186 -9.95 -15.30 -0.85
C GLN A 186 -10.39 -13.86 -0.62
N ARG A 187 -11.04 -13.60 0.52
CA ARG A 187 -11.54 -12.26 0.87
C ARG A 187 -10.78 -11.72 2.07
N PHE A 188 -10.10 -10.59 1.86
CA PHE A 188 -9.43 -9.84 2.92
C PHE A 188 -10.25 -8.62 3.31
N THR A 189 -10.34 -8.34 4.60
CA THR A 189 -11.02 -7.16 5.12
C THR A 189 -10.09 -5.93 5.08
N ALA A 190 -10.58 -4.78 5.54
CA ALA A 190 -9.74 -3.59 5.72
C ALA A 190 -8.91 -3.63 7.03
N LYS A 191 -9.06 -4.67 7.86
CA LYS A 191 -8.32 -4.78 9.13
C LYS A 191 -6.82 -4.91 8.87
N LEU A 192 -6.01 -4.25 9.70
CA LEU A 192 -4.57 -4.32 9.60
C LEU A 192 -4.03 -5.75 9.81
N THR A 193 -4.71 -6.55 10.64
CA THR A 193 -4.34 -7.95 10.90
C THR A 193 -4.42 -8.86 9.67
N ASP A 194 -5.16 -8.46 8.63
CA ASP A 194 -5.25 -9.21 7.38
C ASP A 194 -4.09 -8.87 6.42
N LEU A 195 -3.32 -7.80 6.70
CA LEU A 195 -2.28 -7.29 5.81
C LEU A 195 -1.22 -8.35 5.48
N PRO A 196 -0.68 -9.14 6.44
CA PRO A 196 0.35 -10.12 6.12
C PRO A 196 -0.14 -11.21 5.16
N ALA A 197 -1.34 -11.74 5.40
CA ALA A 197 -1.92 -12.77 4.55
C ALA A 197 -2.27 -12.24 3.15
N ALA A 198 -2.85 -11.03 3.08
CA ALA A 198 -3.14 -10.38 1.80
C ALA A 198 -1.87 -10.09 0.99
N ASN A 199 -0.80 -9.64 1.65
CA ASN A 199 0.50 -9.40 1.02
C ASN A 199 1.12 -10.69 0.48
N ALA A 200 1.10 -11.77 1.26
CA ALA A 200 1.59 -13.07 0.83
C ALA A 200 0.83 -13.61 -0.40
N VAL A 201 -0.49 -13.49 -0.41
CA VAL A 201 -1.31 -13.89 -1.57
C VAL A 201 -1.02 -13.02 -2.79
N ALA A 202 -0.87 -11.70 -2.62
CA ALA A 202 -0.50 -10.82 -3.72
C ALA A 202 0.85 -11.22 -4.35
N TRP A 203 1.87 -11.50 -3.55
CA TRP A 203 3.16 -11.99 -4.04
C TRP A 203 3.08 -13.36 -4.70
N ALA A 204 2.27 -14.28 -4.16
CA ALA A 204 2.04 -15.57 -4.78
C ALA A 204 1.41 -15.42 -6.18
N ILE A 205 0.44 -14.50 -6.34
CA ILE A 205 -0.14 -14.18 -7.65
C ILE A 205 0.94 -13.63 -8.59
N ILE A 206 1.71 -12.62 -8.15
CA ILE A 206 2.79 -12.01 -8.94
C ILE A 206 3.80 -13.07 -9.42
N ALA A 207 4.18 -14.00 -8.55
CA ALA A 207 5.08 -15.10 -8.90
C ALA A 207 4.48 -16.05 -9.96
N GLU A 208 3.19 -16.37 -9.85
CA GLU A 208 2.47 -17.23 -10.81
C GLU A 208 2.34 -16.62 -12.21
N VAL A 209 2.38 -15.28 -12.31
CA VAL A 209 2.27 -14.52 -13.55
C VAL A 209 3.55 -13.77 -13.91
N SER A 210 4.69 -14.17 -13.36
CA SER A 210 5.97 -13.45 -13.54
C SER A 210 6.41 -13.39 -15.01
N ASP A 211 6.02 -14.38 -15.82
CA ASP A 211 6.21 -14.40 -17.27
C ASP A 211 5.52 -13.23 -17.98
N LEU A 212 4.34 -12.81 -17.50
CA LEU A 212 3.65 -11.64 -18.03
C LEU A 212 4.36 -10.35 -17.66
N PHE A 213 4.91 -10.29 -16.45
CA PHE A 213 5.58 -9.08 -15.94
C PHE A 213 6.97 -8.89 -16.56
N ALA A 214 7.53 -9.96 -17.14
CA ALA A 214 8.75 -9.92 -17.94
C ALA A 214 8.49 -9.54 -19.41
N ASP A 215 7.25 -9.24 -19.82
CA ASP A 215 6.93 -8.80 -21.18
C ASP A 215 7.66 -7.48 -21.51
N PRO A 216 8.45 -7.41 -22.59
CA PRO A 216 9.20 -6.21 -22.96
C PRO A 216 8.31 -5.01 -23.31
N HIS A 217 7.02 -5.22 -23.54
CA HIS A 217 6.04 -4.15 -23.76
C HIS A 217 5.36 -3.67 -22.46
N ALA A 218 5.58 -4.36 -21.34
CA ALA A 218 5.07 -3.89 -20.06
C ALA A 218 5.82 -2.63 -19.61
N PRO A 219 5.16 -1.70 -18.89
CA PRO A 219 5.85 -0.58 -18.25
C PRO A 219 7.00 -1.06 -17.37
N ALA A 220 8.13 -0.35 -17.42
CA ALA A 220 9.31 -0.63 -16.61
C ALA A 220 9.08 -0.25 -15.13
N LEU A 221 8.22 -1.01 -14.46
CA LEU A 221 7.85 -0.86 -13.07
C LEU A 221 8.29 -2.09 -12.26
N PRO A 222 8.59 -1.94 -10.96
CA PRO A 222 8.67 -3.07 -10.04
C PRO A 222 7.41 -3.94 -10.12
N PRO A 223 7.52 -5.27 -9.90
CA PRO A 223 6.38 -6.18 -9.96
C PRO A 223 5.20 -5.76 -9.08
N SER A 224 5.46 -5.27 -7.86
CA SER A 224 4.44 -4.76 -6.95
C SER A 224 3.61 -3.61 -7.54
N ASP A 225 4.29 -2.69 -8.22
CA ASP A 225 3.72 -1.46 -8.77
C ASP A 225 2.96 -1.80 -10.06
N LEU A 226 3.52 -2.66 -10.90
CA LEU A 226 2.87 -3.16 -12.10
C LEU A 226 1.60 -3.96 -11.75
N PHE A 227 1.63 -4.75 -10.68
CA PHE A 227 0.45 -5.46 -10.20
C PHE A 227 -0.66 -4.49 -9.76
N ASP A 228 -0.34 -3.47 -8.95
CA ASP A 228 -1.33 -2.45 -8.59
C ASP A 228 -1.82 -1.68 -9.82
N PHE A 229 -0.93 -1.28 -10.73
CA PHE A 229 -1.28 -0.57 -11.97
C PHE A 229 -2.34 -1.33 -12.79
N VAL A 230 -2.15 -2.64 -12.96
CA VAL A 230 -3.13 -3.49 -13.63
C VAL A 230 -4.41 -3.64 -12.80
N CYS A 231 -4.31 -3.78 -11.48
CA CYS A 231 -5.49 -3.84 -10.60
C CYS A 231 -6.33 -2.55 -10.67
N GLN A 232 -5.70 -1.38 -10.69
CA GLN A 232 -6.38 -0.10 -10.85
C GLN A 232 -7.18 -0.08 -12.15
N TRP A 233 -6.57 -0.49 -13.27
CA TRP A 233 -7.27 -0.56 -14.55
C TRP A 233 -8.43 -1.57 -14.55
N LEU A 234 -8.20 -2.77 -14.02
CA LEU A 234 -9.21 -3.82 -13.93
C LEU A 234 -10.47 -3.34 -13.19
N ILE A 235 -10.29 -2.61 -12.09
CA ILE A 235 -11.43 -2.16 -11.27
C ILE A 235 -12.06 -0.89 -11.82
N THR A 236 -11.24 0.09 -12.25
CA THR A 236 -11.76 1.41 -12.66
C THR A 236 -12.25 1.46 -14.10
N VAL A 237 -11.72 0.60 -14.98
CA VAL A 237 -12.04 0.58 -16.42
C VAL A 237 -12.80 -0.68 -16.82
N LYS A 238 -12.43 -1.85 -16.27
CA LYS A 238 -13.08 -3.12 -16.61
C LYS A 238 -14.16 -3.56 -15.63
N HIS A 239 -14.29 -2.89 -14.49
CA HIS A 239 -15.30 -3.17 -13.46
C HIS A 239 -15.29 -4.63 -12.99
N TRP A 240 -14.08 -5.17 -12.74
CA TRP A 240 -13.90 -6.42 -11.99
C TRP A 240 -14.34 -6.29 -10.52
#